data_AF-A0A3C0HC09-F1
#
_entry.id   AF-A0A3C0HC09-F1
#
_cell.length_a   1.000
_cell.length_b   1.000
_cell.length_c   1.000
_cell.angle_alpha   90.00
_cell.angle_beta   90.00
_cell.angle_gamma   90.00
#
_symmetry.space_group_name_H-M   'P 1'
#
loop_
_entity.id
_entity.type
_entity.pdbx_description
1 polymer ?
#
loop_
_entity_poly.entity_id
_entity_poly.type
_entity_poly.pdbx_seq_one_letter_code
_entity_poly.pdbx_strand_id
1 'polypeptide(L)'
;VAKGARVISIAPGRVVSVKDVSGFGRMIILQHGDYYSVYAKMNNVIVSVGNRVEKNTVLGSVDSTENKLHFELWKDKVRLDANKWIEE
;
A
#
# COMPACT_ATOMS: atom_id res chain seq x y z
N VAL A 1 12.34 -6.80 -10.38
CA VAL A 1 11.00 -7.14 -10.94
C VAL A 1 10.96 -6.73 -12.40
N ALA A 2 10.23 -7.45 -13.25
CA ALA A 2 10.09 -7.09 -14.66
C ALA A 2 9.37 -5.73 -14.81
N LYS A 3 9.65 -5.01 -15.90
CA LYS A 3 9.02 -3.72 -16.19
C LYS A 3 7.50 -3.86 -16.21
N GLY A 4 6.80 -3.07 -15.40
CA GLY A 4 5.34 -3.14 -15.28
C GLY A 4 4.81 -4.41 -14.62
N ALA A 5 5.61 -5.08 -13.78
CA ALA A 5 5.18 -6.24 -13.01
C ALA A 5 3.86 -5.96 -12.26
N ARG A 6 2.96 -6.95 -12.31
CA ARG A 6 1.66 -6.89 -11.63
C ARG A 6 1.88 -6.89 -10.13
N VAL A 7 1.30 -5.92 -9.45
CA VAL A 7 1.24 -5.88 -8.00
C VAL A 7 -0.03 -6.61 -7.58
N ILE A 8 0.12 -7.60 -6.71
CA ILE A 8 -0.98 -8.44 -6.24
C ILE A 8 -1.13 -8.35 -4.72
N SER A 9 -2.36 -8.54 -4.25
CA SER A 9 -2.64 -8.61 -2.82
C SER A 9 -2.02 -9.85 -2.20
N ILE A 10 -1.32 -9.69 -1.07
CA ILE A 10 -0.70 -10.81 -0.35
C ILE A 10 -1.72 -11.66 0.43
N ALA A 11 -2.88 -11.08 0.74
CA ALA A 11 -3.92 -11.66 1.57
C ALA A 11 -5.31 -11.06 1.23
N PRO A 12 -6.42 -11.72 1.58
CA PRO A 12 -7.74 -11.12 1.46
C PRO A 12 -7.87 -9.91 2.39
N GLY A 13 -8.48 -8.82 1.92
CA GLY A 13 -8.55 -7.59 2.68
C GLY A 13 -9.43 -6.52 2.05
N ARG A 14 -9.48 -5.35 2.68
CA ARG A 14 -10.22 -4.18 2.19
C ARG A 14 -9.25 -3.06 1.86
N VAL A 15 -9.44 -2.43 0.71
CA VAL A 15 -8.71 -1.21 0.36
C VAL A 15 -9.19 -0.07 1.25
N VAL A 16 -8.32 0.43 2.12
CA VAL A 16 -8.66 1.50 3.07
C VAL A 16 -8.12 2.86 2.65
N SER A 17 -7.13 2.90 1.75
CA SER A 17 -6.59 4.15 1.21
C SER A 17 -5.98 3.92 -0.17
N VAL A 18 -6.22 4.86 -1.08
CA VAL A 18 -5.50 4.99 -2.36
C VAL A 18 -5.13 6.47 -2.50
N LYS A 19 -3.83 6.78 -2.56
CA LYS A 19 -3.34 8.17 -2.58
C LYS A 19 -2.11 8.29 -3.46
N ASP A 20 -1.99 9.41 -4.16
CA ASP A 20 -0.79 9.80 -4.86
C ASP A 20 0.08 10.64 -3.91
N VAL A 21 1.29 10.18 -3.63
CA VAL A 21 2.24 10.83 -2.72
C VAL A 21 3.42 11.35 -3.53
N SER A 22 3.66 12.66 -3.50
CA SER A 22 4.79 13.27 -4.20
C SER A 22 6.11 12.62 -3.77
N GLY A 23 6.91 12.16 -4.73
CA GLY A 23 8.16 11.41 -4.49
C GLY A 23 8.00 9.91 -4.19
N PHE A 24 6.81 9.45 -3.81
CA PHE A 24 6.51 8.02 -3.56
C PHE A 24 5.56 7.39 -4.60
N GLY A 25 5.06 8.19 -5.53
CA GLY A 25 4.12 7.75 -6.57
C GLY A 25 2.76 7.34 -5.97
N ARG A 26 2.03 6.50 -6.69
CA ARG A 26 0.74 6.01 -6.22
C ARG A 26 0.92 4.96 -5.12
N MET A 27 0.15 5.11 -4.05
CA MET A 27 0.16 4.26 -2.86
C MET A 27 -1.23 3.67 -2.59
N ILE A 28 -1.28 2.38 -2.26
CA ILE A 28 -2.45 1.66 -1.78
C ILE A 28 -2.18 1.12 -0.37
N ILE A 29 -3.19 1.21 0.50
CA ILE A 29 -3.18 0.54 1.79
C ILE A 29 -4.35 -0.44 1.85
N LEU A 30 -4.05 -1.70 2.16
CA LEU A 30 -5.04 -2.74 2.40
C LEU A 30 -5.05 -3.15 3.87
N GLN A 31 -6.24 -3.32 4.42
CA GLN A 31 -6.46 -3.84 5.76
C GLN A 31 -6.81 -5.32 5.70
N HIS A 32 -6.09 -6.13 6.48
CA HIS A 32 -6.23 -7.56 6.66
C HIS A 32 -6.47 -7.87 8.15
N GLY A 33 -7.68 -7.61 8.64
CA GLY A 33 -7.95 -7.66 10.09
C GLY A 33 -7.13 -6.62 10.85
N ASP A 34 -6.21 -7.10 11.69
CA ASP A 34 -5.30 -6.27 12.51
C ASP A 34 -4.02 -5.85 11.78
N TYR A 35 -3.81 -6.37 10.56
CA TYR A 35 -2.65 -6.06 9.73
C TYR A 35 -3.00 -5.08 8.62
N TYR A 36 -2.01 -4.30 8.19
CA TYR A 36 -2.11 -3.42 7.04
C TYR A 36 -0.95 -3.68 6.10
N SER A 37 -1.22 -3.82 4.81
CA SER A 37 -0.19 -3.87 3.78
C SER A 37 -0.20 -2.58 2.97
N VAL A 38 0.98 -2.01 2.76
CA VAL A 38 1.19 -0.76 2.01
C VAL A 38 1.96 -1.10 0.74
N TYR A 39 1.46 -0.60 -0.39
CA TYR A 39 2.08 -0.75 -1.71
C TYR A 39 2.26 0.64 -2.29
N ALA A 40 3.50 1.11 -2.44
CA ALA A 40 3.82 2.42 -3.02
C ALA A 40 4.74 2.28 -4.24
N LYS A 41 5.04 3.41 -4.90
CA LYS A 41 5.74 3.45 -6.21
C LYS A 41 5.02 2.64 -7.29
N MET A 42 3.69 2.70 -7.28
CA MET A 42 2.86 2.09 -8.32
C MET A 42 2.64 3.09 -9.47
N ASN A 43 2.66 2.58 -10.72
CA ASN A 43 2.34 3.37 -11.92
C ASN A 43 0.83 3.52 -12.08
N ASN A 44 0.11 2.41 -11.93
CA ASN A 44 -1.34 2.37 -12.05
C ASN A 44 -1.94 1.53 -10.94
N VAL A 45 -3.17 1.87 -10.57
CA VAL A 45 -3.96 1.18 -9.56
C VAL A 45 -5.36 0.96 -10.14
N ILE A 46 -5.83 -0.28 -10.08
CA ILE A 46 -7.12 -0.70 -10.66
C ILE A 46 -8.19 -0.95 -9.59
N VAL A 47 -7.86 -0.73 -8.32
CA VAL A 47 -8.77 -0.88 -7.18
C VAL A 47 -9.06 0.47 -6.53
N SER A 48 -10.25 0.60 -5.93
CA SER A 48 -10.69 1.83 -5.27
C SER A 48 -10.88 1.63 -3.78
N VAL A 49 -10.84 2.74 -3.03
CA VAL A 49 -11.13 2.73 -1.59
C VAL A 49 -12.51 2.10 -1.35
N GLY A 50 -12.57 1.20 -0.36
CA GLY A 50 -13.76 0.45 -0.02
C GLY A 50 -13.88 -0.91 -0.70
N ASN A 51 -13.15 -1.18 -1.80
CA ASN A 51 -13.16 -2.49 -2.44
C ASN A 51 -12.62 -3.59 -1.51
N ARG A 52 -13.25 -4.76 -1.57
CA ARG A 52 -12.71 -6.00 -1.02
C ARG A 52 -11.90 -6.71 -2.09
N VAL A 53 -10.74 -7.23 -1.71
CA VAL A 53 -9.88 -8.02 -2.57
C VAL A 53 -9.60 -9.36 -1.93
N GLU A 54 -9.33 -10.36 -2.76
CA GLU A 54 -8.88 -11.67 -2.31
C GLU A 54 -7.36 -11.78 -2.40
N LYS A 55 -6.82 -12.90 -1.91
CA LYS A 55 -5.41 -13.22 -2.11
C LYS A 55 -5.12 -13.28 -3.61
N ASN A 56 -3.96 -12.77 -4.02
CA ASN A 56 -3.51 -12.70 -5.42
C ASN A 56 -4.36 -11.82 -6.35
N THR A 57 -5.38 -11.10 -5.84
CA THR A 57 -6.09 -10.10 -6.64
C THR A 57 -5.12 -9.03 -7.10
N VAL A 58 -5.23 -8.63 -8.36
CA VAL A 58 -4.33 -7.64 -8.95
C VAL A 58 -4.76 -6.25 -8.53
N LEU A 59 -3.82 -5.52 -7.92
CA LEU A 59 -4.02 -4.17 -7.40
C LEU A 59 -3.60 -3.12 -8.42
N GLY A 60 -2.65 -3.46 -9.30
CA GLY A 60 -2.10 -2.55 -10.30
C GLY A 60 -0.76 -3.02 -10.84
N SER A 61 0.10 -2.07 -11.18
CA SER A 61 1.46 -2.33 -11.70
C SER A 61 2.50 -1.40 -11.09
N VAL A 62 3.72 -1.91 -10.92
CA VAL A 62 4.86 -1.14 -10.41
C VAL A 62 5.33 -0.09 -11.43
N ASP A 63 5.89 1.02 -10.93
CA ASP A 63 6.55 2.01 -11.77
C ASP A 63 7.65 1.37 -12.65
N SER A 64 7.59 1.70 -13.94
CA SER A 64 8.44 1.13 -14.98
C SER A 64 9.83 1.76 -15.06
N THR A 65 10.02 2.89 -14.38
CA THR A 65 11.24 3.70 -14.34
C THR A 65 12.20 3.14 -13.30
N GLU A 66 11.72 2.92 -12.07
CA GLU A 66 12.57 2.39 -10.99
C GLU A 66 12.47 0.88 -10.84
N ASN A 67 11.41 0.23 -11.37
CA ASN A 67 11.16 -1.21 -11.21
C ASN A 67 11.33 -1.68 -9.75
N LYS A 68 10.93 -0.84 -8.79
CA LYS A 68 11.02 -1.12 -7.36
C LYS A 68 9.67 -0.83 -6.73
N LEU A 69 9.02 -1.90 -6.26
CA LEU A 69 7.83 -1.79 -5.43
C LEU A 69 8.28 -1.47 -4.01
N HIS A 70 7.72 -0.43 -3.41
CA HIS A 70 7.86 -0.20 -1.97
C HIS A 70 6.73 -0.94 -1.26
N PHE A 71 7.08 -1.90 -0.42
CA PHE A 71 6.13 -2.74 0.30
C PHE A 71 6.38 -2.67 1.80
N GLU A 72 5.33 -2.44 2.57
CA GLU A 72 5.38 -2.47 4.03
C GLU A 72 4.23 -3.29 4.60
N LEU A 73 4.47 -3.95 5.73
CA LEU A 73 3.45 -4.63 6.51
C LEU A 73 3.45 -4.03 7.91
N TRP A 74 2.31 -3.48 8.33
CA TRP A 74 2.11 -2.92 9.66
C TRP A 74 1.18 -3.83 10.45
N LYS A 75 1.44 -3.97 11.74
CA LYS A 75 0.58 -4.66 12.71
C LYS A 75 0.24 -3.64 13.79
N ASP A 76 -1.04 -3.49 14.08
CA ASP A 76 -1.57 -2.50 15.02
C ASP A 76 -1.36 -1.03 14.57
N LYS A 77 -2.39 -0.17 14.74
CA LYS A 77 -2.41 1.24 14.28
C LYS A 77 -1.53 2.18 15.11
N VAL A 78 -0.35 1.76 15.57
CA VAL A 78 0.49 2.63 16.41
C VAL A 78 1.32 3.56 15.52
N ARG A 79 0.69 4.61 15.00
CA ARG A 79 1.40 5.87 14.76
C ARG A 79 1.69 6.45 16.14
N LEU A 80 2.90 6.23 16.65
CA LEU A 80 3.42 7.04 17.75
C LEU A 80 3.54 8.48 17.22
N ASP A 81 2.60 9.33 17.64
CA ASP A 81 2.66 10.78 17.45
C ASP A 81 3.90 11.30 18.20
N ALA A 82 4.94 11.71 17.48
CA ALA A 82 6.15 12.26 18.09
C ALA A 82 5.86 13.52 18.93
N ASN A 83 4.77 14.24 18.62
CA ASN A 83 4.32 15.42 19.38
C ASN A 83 3.72 15.07 20.75
N LYS A 84 3.48 13.80 21.10
CA LYS A 84 3.07 13.38 22.44
C LYS A 84 4.23 13.09 23.40
N TRP A 85 5.48 13.14 22.92
CA TRP A 85 6.68 12.81 23.71
C TRP A 85 7.46 14.03 24.20
N ILE A 86 7.24 15.21 23.61
CA ILE A 86 7.95 16.44 23.98
C ILE A 86 7.07 17.26 24.94
N GLU A 87 6.88 16.74 26.15
CA GLU A 87 6.56 17.55 27.33
C GLU A 87 7.31 16.94 28.52
N GLU A 88 8.55 17.38 28.70
CA GLU A 88 9.16 17.58 30.03
C GLU A 88 9.79 18.98 30.06
#